data_AF-A0A815NNA2-F1
#
_entry.id   AF-A0A815NNA2-F1
#
_cell.length_a   1.000
_cell.length_b   1.000
_cell.length_c   1.000
_cell.angle_alpha   90.00
_cell.angle_beta   90.00
_cell.angle_gamma   90.00
#
_symmetry.space_group_name_H-M   'P 1'
#
loop_
_entity.id
_entity.type
_entity.pdbx_description
1 polymer ?
#
loop_
_entity_poly.entity_id
_entity_poly.type
_entity_poly.pdbx_seq_one_letter_code
_entity_poly.pdbx_strand_id
1 'polypeptide(L)'
;MFSSFLSCRSSILLTSVLRSPTIRSISKRSGEDAESQQRLSVTKKMRLLGLQSNQARKALSIYDDYVHRQKKIPDLRMFAVAINCAMIAEDLAKGREIHQFIEKDFPHLKDDLMLKQQLRYFYIKCNDQQSADKLFQQTPTKPQEGQNTISQDLGVTNKKQ
;
A
#
# COMPACT_ATOMS: atom_id res chain seq x y z
N MET A 1 18.29 -12.35 66.85
CA MET A 1 19.54 -12.47 66.08
C MET A 1 19.61 -11.35 65.05
N PHE A 2 20.10 -10.18 65.45
CA PHE A 2 20.33 -9.04 64.56
C PHE A 2 21.75 -8.53 64.82
N SER A 3 22.63 -8.73 63.84
CA SER A 3 23.94 -8.07 63.73
C SER A 3 24.30 -8.11 62.23
N SER A 4 24.27 -6.96 61.56
CA SER A 4 25.45 -6.13 61.26
C SER A 4 26.25 -6.69 60.10
N PHE A 5 26.31 -5.97 58.97
CA PHE A 5 27.55 -5.61 58.29
C PHE A 5 27.26 -4.48 57.30
N LEU A 6 27.74 -3.29 57.67
CA LEU A 6 27.85 -2.12 56.81
C LEU A 6 29.31 -1.99 56.38
N SER A 7 29.50 -1.45 55.18
CA SER A 7 30.67 -0.67 54.73
C SER A 7 31.87 -1.43 54.15
N CYS A 8 32.06 -1.23 52.84
CA CYS A 8 33.30 -0.58 52.41
C CYS A 8 33.00 0.40 51.28
N ARG A 9 33.34 1.67 51.53
CA ARG A 9 33.25 2.80 50.61
C ARG A 9 34.42 2.79 49.65
N SER A 10 34.20 3.27 48.42
CA SER A 10 35.16 4.14 47.75
C SER A 10 34.41 5.29 47.11
N SER A 11 34.47 6.44 47.78
CA SER A 11 34.04 7.73 47.28
C SER A 11 35.06 8.26 46.28
N ILE A 12 34.64 8.59 45.06
CA ILE A 12 35.25 9.69 44.31
C ILE A 12 34.11 10.64 43.96
N LEU A 13 34.12 11.78 44.65
CA LEU A 13 33.36 12.96 44.30
C LEU A 13 33.93 13.52 42.99
N LEU A 14 33.09 13.90 42.03
CA LEU A 14 33.02 15.32 41.66
C LEU A 14 31.81 15.60 40.77
N THR A 15 31.22 16.74 41.11
CA THR A 15 30.03 17.38 40.58
C THR A 15 30.15 17.85 39.12
N SER A 16 28.97 18.06 38.52
CA SER A 16 28.64 19.02 37.45
C SER A 16 29.08 18.73 36.02
N VAL A 17 28.22 18.03 35.26
CA VAL A 17 27.95 18.35 33.85
C VAL A 17 26.48 18.03 33.53
N LEU A 18 25.69 19.10 33.37
CA LEU A 18 24.49 19.24 32.53
C LEU A 18 23.16 18.55 32.94
N ARG A 19 22.32 19.40 33.56
CA ARG A 19 20.90 19.60 33.21
C ARG A 19 20.58 19.10 31.79
N SER A 20 19.83 18.01 31.66
CA SER A 20 19.24 17.57 30.39
C SER A 20 17.72 17.39 30.57
N PRO A 21 16.88 18.18 29.89
CA PRO A 21 15.43 18.08 29.96
C PRO A 21 14.91 17.14 28.87
N THR A 22 14.83 15.82 29.10
CA THR A 22 14.24 14.94 28.06
C THR A 22 13.54 13.70 28.61
N ILE A 23 12.54 13.89 29.47
CA ILE A 23 11.46 12.90 29.63
C ILE A 23 10.38 13.20 28.56
N ARG A 24 10.69 12.94 27.28
CA ARG A 24 9.69 13.03 26.18
C ARG A 24 9.82 11.91 25.13
N SER A 25 10.73 10.96 25.32
CA SER A 25 11.11 9.97 24.30
C SER A 25 10.72 8.51 24.61
N ILE A 26 10.26 8.19 25.83
CA ILE A 26 9.86 6.81 26.20
C ILE A 26 8.36 6.55 25.91
N SER A 27 7.49 7.55 26.09
CA SER A 27 6.04 7.40 25.85
C SER A 27 5.65 7.31 24.37
N LYS A 28 6.50 7.74 23.43
CA LYS A 28 6.19 7.71 21.99
C LYS A 28 6.43 6.34 21.35
N ARG A 29 7.47 5.62 21.78
CA ARG A 29 7.81 4.29 21.23
C ARG A 29 6.70 3.26 21.47
N SER A 30 6.13 3.23 22.68
CA SER A 30 5.05 2.29 23.01
C SER A 30 3.78 2.51 22.18
N GLY A 31 3.49 3.74 21.77
CA GLY A 31 2.34 4.06 20.91
C GLY A 31 2.55 3.65 19.46
N GLU A 32 3.74 3.93 18.91
CA GLU A 32 4.11 3.56 17.53
C GLU A 32 4.21 2.04 17.36
N ASP A 33 4.70 1.31 18.37
CA ASP A 33 4.79 -0.14 18.36
C ASP A 33 3.39 -0.79 18.39
N ALA A 34 2.48 -0.29 19.22
CA ALA A 34 1.10 -0.80 19.30
C ALA A 34 0.30 -0.52 18.02
N GLU A 35 0.44 0.67 17.43
CA GLU A 35 -0.23 1.01 16.16
C GLU A 35 0.34 0.20 14.98
N SER A 36 1.65 -0.03 14.97
CA SER A 36 2.31 -0.89 13.97
C SER A 36 1.90 -2.35 14.09
N GLN A 37 1.76 -2.87 15.32
CA GLN A 37 1.22 -4.20 15.58
C GLN A 37 -0.26 -4.31 15.18
N GLN A 38 -1.07 -3.30 15.48
CA GLN A 38 -2.47 -3.27 15.07
C GLN A 38 -2.62 -3.23 13.55
N ARG A 39 -1.84 -2.41 12.85
CA ARG A 39 -1.76 -2.38 11.39
C ARG A 39 -1.45 -3.74 10.79
N LEU A 40 -0.37 -4.36 11.26
CA LEU A 40 0.05 -5.69 10.80
C LEU A 40 -1.03 -6.74 11.04
N SER A 41 -1.70 -6.68 12.20
CA SER A 41 -2.82 -7.56 12.55
C SER A 41 -4.01 -7.39 11.60
N VAL A 42 -4.41 -6.15 11.31
CA VAL A 42 -5.51 -5.83 10.39
C VAL A 42 -5.18 -6.29 8.97
N THR A 43 -4.00 -5.97 8.44
CA THR A 43 -3.59 -6.38 7.09
C THR A 43 -3.53 -7.90 6.96
N LYS A 44 -3.02 -8.61 7.99
CA LYS A 44 -3.01 -10.08 8.03
C LYS A 44 -4.43 -10.64 8.01
N LYS A 45 -5.33 -10.09 8.84
CA LYS A 45 -6.75 -10.49 8.88
C LYS A 45 -7.42 -10.26 7.53
N MET A 46 -7.26 -9.09 6.93
CA MET A 46 -7.80 -8.78 5.60
C MET A 46 -7.29 -9.76 4.55
N ARG A 47 -5.99 -10.07 4.56
CA ARG A 47 -5.40 -11.04 3.61
C ARG A 47 -6.01 -12.42 3.77
N LEU A 48 -6.15 -12.93 5.00
CA LEU A 48 -6.74 -14.25 5.27
C LEU A 48 -8.20 -14.32 4.78
N LEU A 49 -8.98 -13.26 5.01
CA LEU A 49 -10.37 -13.19 4.55
C LEU A 49 -10.45 -13.01 3.02
N GLY A 50 -9.51 -12.28 2.42
CA GLY A 50 -9.48 -11.99 0.99
C GLY A 50 -9.09 -13.17 0.09
N LEU A 51 -8.77 -14.34 0.64
CA LEU A 51 -8.40 -15.53 -0.17
C LEU A 51 -9.61 -16.20 -0.85
N GLN A 52 -10.84 -15.89 -0.42
CA GLN A 52 -12.06 -16.48 -0.95
C GLN A 52 -13.04 -15.40 -1.40
N SER A 53 -13.71 -15.61 -2.54
CA SER A 53 -14.70 -14.67 -3.10
C SER A 53 -15.80 -14.29 -2.11
N ASN A 54 -16.31 -15.27 -1.36
CA ASN A 54 -17.38 -15.05 -0.37
C ASN A 54 -16.95 -14.19 0.84
N GLN A 55 -15.64 -13.97 1.03
CA GLN A 55 -15.09 -13.27 2.19
C GLN A 55 -14.35 -11.97 1.82
N ALA A 56 -14.08 -11.73 0.53
CA ALA A 56 -13.44 -10.50 0.05
C ALA A 56 -14.22 -9.22 0.45
N ARG A 57 -15.56 -9.25 0.40
CA ARG A 57 -16.40 -8.13 0.86
C ARG A 57 -16.24 -7.84 2.37
N LYS A 58 -16.04 -8.88 3.19
CA LYS A 58 -15.77 -8.71 4.62
C LYS A 58 -14.40 -8.07 4.86
N ALA A 59 -13.39 -8.44 4.08
CA ALA A 59 -12.08 -7.82 4.14
C ALA A 59 -12.14 -6.31 3.77
N LEU A 60 -12.94 -5.95 2.77
CA LEU A 60 -13.19 -4.56 2.40
C LEU A 60 -13.93 -3.78 3.49
N SER A 61 -14.90 -4.40 4.17
CA SER A 61 -15.55 -3.76 5.33
C SER A 61 -14.57 -3.48 6.47
N ILE A 62 -13.59 -4.36 6.70
CA ILE A 62 -12.54 -4.14 7.71
C ILE A 62 -11.63 -2.98 7.29
N TYR A 63 -11.31 -2.88 6.01
CA TYR A 63 -10.58 -1.73 5.46
C TYR A 63 -11.34 -0.42 5.67
N ASP A 64 -12.63 -0.40 5.38
CA ASP A 64 -13.48 0.79 5.55
C ASP A 64 -13.58 1.22 7.01
N ASP A 65 -13.72 0.25 7.92
CA ASP A 65 -13.70 0.52 9.35
C ASP A 65 -12.34 1.09 9.82
N TYR A 66 -11.25 0.61 9.23
CA TYR A 66 -9.91 1.09 9.54
C TYR A 66 -9.68 2.52 9.03
N VAL A 67 -10.09 2.83 7.80
CA VAL A 67 -9.87 4.14 7.17
C VAL A 67 -10.89 5.18 7.66
N HIS A 68 -12.18 4.87 7.59
CA HIS A 68 -13.23 5.87 7.79
C HIS A 68 -13.68 5.98 9.25
N ARG A 69 -13.86 4.84 9.94
CA ARG A 69 -14.31 4.87 11.34
C ARG A 69 -13.18 5.16 12.31
N GLN A 70 -12.05 4.47 12.15
CA GLN A 70 -10.88 4.65 13.01
C GLN A 70 -9.98 5.83 12.57
N LYS A 71 -10.21 6.39 11.37
CA LYS A 71 -9.40 7.49 10.81
C LYS A 71 -7.91 7.19 10.75
N LYS A 72 -7.56 5.93 10.46
CA LYS A 72 -6.17 5.49 10.39
C LYS A 72 -5.67 5.44 8.96
N ILE A 73 -4.36 5.65 8.83
CA ILE A 73 -3.67 5.68 7.54
C ILE A 73 -3.27 4.25 7.15
N PRO A 74 -3.72 3.74 5.98
CA PRO A 74 -3.26 2.47 5.45
C PRO A 74 -1.80 2.53 5.00
N ASP A 75 -1.12 1.39 5.03
CA ASP A 75 0.18 1.24 4.38
C ASP A 75 0.04 0.68 2.96
N LEU A 76 1.15 0.70 2.21
CA LEU A 76 1.25 0.15 0.86
C LEU A 76 0.70 -1.29 0.76
N ARG A 77 0.98 -2.13 1.76
CA ARG A 77 0.54 -3.53 1.78
C ARG A 77 -0.97 -3.64 1.98
N MET A 78 -1.56 -2.79 2.81
CA MET A 78 -2.99 -2.76 3.06
C MET A 78 -3.76 -2.31 1.81
N PHE A 79 -3.27 -1.30 1.09
CA PHE A 79 -3.82 -0.90 -0.21
C PHE A 79 -3.80 -2.04 -1.22
N ALA A 80 -2.65 -2.72 -1.35
CA ALA A 80 -2.53 -3.89 -2.19
C ALA A 80 -3.56 -4.97 -1.82
N VAL A 81 -3.71 -5.30 -0.53
CA VAL A 81 -4.71 -6.29 -0.10
C VAL A 81 -6.14 -5.81 -0.41
N ALA A 82 -6.45 -4.54 -0.18
CA ALA A 82 -7.77 -3.97 -0.44
C ALA A 82 -8.13 -4.03 -1.94
N ILE A 83 -7.21 -3.65 -2.84
CA ILE A 83 -7.39 -3.75 -4.29
C ILE A 83 -7.60 -5.21 -4.71
N ASN A 84 -6.82 -6.15 -4.14
CA ASN A 84 -7.00 -7.58 -4.44
C ASN A 84 -8.41 -8.06 -4.03
N CYS A 85 -8.89 -7.62 -2.86
CA CYS A 85 -10.22 -7.97 -2.39
C CYS A 85 -11.31 -7.35 -3.28
N ALA A 86 -11.14 -6.11 -3.73
CA ALA A 86 -12.05 -5.48 -4.69
C ALA A 86 -12.08 -6.23 -6.03
N MET A 87 -10.92 -6.68 -6.51
CA MET A 87 -10.80 -7.51 -7.71
C MET A 87 -11.53 -8.84 -7.57
N ILE A 88 -11.31 -9.56 -6.46
CA ILE A 88 -11.94 -10.86 -6.19
C ILE A 88 -13.46 -10.73 -6.00
N ALA A 89 -13.92 -9.62 -5.41
CA ALA A 89 -15.34 -9.31 -5.26
C ALA A 89 -15.99 -8.77 -6.55
N GLU A 90 -15.19 -8.53 -7.59
CA GLU A 90 -15.56 -7.85 -8.84
C GLU A 90 -16.25 -6.50 -8.58
N ASP A 91 -15.80 -5.79 -7.54
CA ASP A 91 -16.38 -4.54 -7.07
C ASP A 91 -15.64 -3.34 -7.67
N LEU A 92 -16.02 -2.99 -8.89
CA LEU A 92 -15.41 -1.91 -9.65
C LEU A 92 -15.56 -0.54 -8.95
N ALA A 93 -16.70 -0.31 -8.30
CA ALA A 93 -16.95 0.92 -7.57
C ALA A 93 -15.98 1.07 -6.39
N LYS A 94 -15.83 0.01 -5.59
CA LYS A 94 -14.92 0.03 -4.44
C LYS A 94 -13.45 0.19 -4.84
N GLY A 95 -12.99 -0.52 -5.88
CA GLY A 95 -11.61 -0.36 -6.32
C GLY A 95 -11.31 1.02 -6.91
N ARG A 96 -12.29 1.66 -7.57
CA ARG A 96 -12.15 3.07 -8.00
C ARG A 96 -12.08 4.04 -6.83
N GLU A 97 -12.90 3.83 -5.80
CA GLU A 97 -12.85 4.63 -4.57
C GLU A 97 -11.46 4.54 -3.92
N ILE A 98 -10.93 3.32 -3.76
CA ILE A 98 -9.58 3.09 -3.21
C ILE A 98 -8.51 3.74 -4.10
N HIS A 99 -8.60 3.57 -5.41
CA HIS A 99 -7.64 4.17 -6.35
C HIS A 99 -7.61 5.70 -6.24
N GLN A 100 -8.79 6.35 -6.22
CA GLN A 100 -8.90 7.80 -6.06
C GLN A 100 -8.37 8.28 -4.71
N PHE A 101 -8.62 7.52 -3.64
CA PHE A 101 -8.08 7.82 -2.31
C PHE A 101 -6.54 7.77 -2.32
N ILE A 102 -5.94 6.78 -2.97
CA ILE A 102 -4.48 6.69 -3.15
C ILE A 102 -3.95 7.89 -3.95
N GLU A 103 -4.56 8.24 -5.09
CA GLU A 103 -4.09 9.34 -5.93
C GLU A 103 -4.18 10.71 -5.24
N LYS A 104 -5.23 10.93 -4.44
CA LYS A 104 -5.47 12.21 -3.76
C LYS A 104 -4.63 12.36 -2.50
N ASP A 105 -4.63 11.35 -1.64
CA ASP A 105 -4.06 11.47 -0.29
C ASP A 105 -2.64 10.88 -0.18
N PHE A 106 -2.25 10.02 -1.14
CA PHE A 106 -0.95 9.35 -1.17
C PHE A 106 -0.27 9.48 -2.54
N PRO A 107 -0.02 10.70 -3.05
CA PRO A 107 0.51 10.91 -4.41
C PRO A 107 1.89 10.25 -4.63
N HIS A 108 2.68 10.06 -3.56
CA HIS A 108 3.96 9.34 -3.60
C HIS A 108 3.81 7.84 -3.92
N LEU A 109 2.62 7.25 -3.74
CA LEU A 109 2.33 5.85 -4.06
C LEU A 109 1.76 5.67 -5.46
N LYS A 110 1.41 6.75 -6.17
CA LYS A 110 0.82 6.69 -7.52
C LYS A 110 1.72 5.97 -8.53
N ASP A 111 3.02 6.15 -8.42
CA ASP A 111 4.02 5.56 -9.30
C ASP A 111 4.67 4.29 -8.73
N ASP A 112 4.19 3.80 -7.57
CA ASP A 112 4.65 2.53 -7.03
C ASP A 112 4.30 1.39 -8.00
N LEU A 113 5.33 0.67 -8.46
CA LEU A 113 5.20 -0.35 -9.50
C LEU A 113 4.26 -1.48 -9.06
N MET A 114 4.30 -1.86 -7.78
CA MET A 114 3.46 -2.94 -7.25
C MET A 114 1.99 -2.52 -7.29
N LEU A 115 1.65 -1.32 -6.80
CA LEU A 115 0.27 -0.80 -6.85
C LEU A 115 -0.20 -0.59 -8.29
N LYS A 116 0.62 0.01 -9.16
CA LYS A 116 0.27 0.21 -10.57
C LYS A 116 -0.06 -1.10 -11.28
N GLN A 117 0.80 -2.11 -11.12
CA GLN A 117 0.59 -3.42 -11.70
C GLN A 117 -0.70 -4.07 -11.15
N GLN A 118 -0.95 -3.94 -9.86
CA GLN A 118 -2.13 -4.52 -9.25
C GLN A 118 -3.43 -3.83 -9.65
N LEU A 119 -3.44 -2.50 -9.72
CA LEU A 119 -4.55 -1.70 -10.21
C LEU A 119 -4.88 -2.06 -11.67
N ARG A 120 -3.86 -2.28 -12.51
CA ARG A 120 -4.06 -2.77 -13.88
C ARG A 120 -4.86 -4.07 -13.90
N TYR A 121 -4.39 -5.09 -13.17
CA TYR A 121 -5.05 -6.38 -13.14
C TYR A 121 -6.48 -6.26 -12.61
N PHE A 122 -6.70 -5.43 -11.60
CA PHE A 122 -8.03 -5.11 -11.08
C PHE A 122 -8.95 -4.54 -12.18
N TYR A 123 -8.52 -3.51 -12.90
CA TYR A 123 -9.34 -2.86 -13.92
C TYR A 123 -9.63 -3.80 -15.10
N ILE A 124 -8.64 -4.58 -15.55
CA ILE A 124 -8.83 -5.61 -16.59
C ILE A 124 -9.87 -6.64 -16.11
N LYS A 125 -9.73 -7.13 -14.88
CA LYS A 125 -10.63 -8.17 -14.33
C LYS A 125 -12.06 -7.66 -14.15
N CYS A 126 -12.24 -6.37 -13.87
CA CYS A 126 -13.53 -5.71 -13.76
C CYS A 126 -14.05 -5.14 -15.09
N ASN A 127 -13.48 -5.55 -16.23
CA ASN A 127 -13.87 -5.14 -17.59
C ASN A 127 -13.77 -3.62 -17.88
N ASP A 128 -12.93 -2.89 -17.15
CA ASP A 128 -12.65 -1.46 -17.36
C ASP A 128 -11.27 -1.29 -18.00
N GLN A 129 -11.11 -1.84 -19.20
CA GLN A 129 -9.85 -1.84 -19.95
C GLN A 129 -9.33 -0.41 -20.20
N GLN A 130 -10.22 0.55 -20.45
CA GLN A 130 -9.84 1.94 -20.67
C GLN A 130 -9.07 2.53 -19.48
N SER A 131 -9.50 2.24 -18.26
CA SER A 131 -8.79 2.68 -17.05
C SER A 131 -7.47 1.94 -16.87
N ALA A 132 -7.42 0.65 -17.23
CA ALA A 132 -6.17 -0.12 -17.22
C ALA A 132 -5.12 0.43 -18.18
N ASP A 133 -5.53 0.85 -19.38
CA ASP A 133 -4.63 1.42 -20.39
C ASP A 133 -4.11 2.80 -19.96
N LYS A 134 -4.99 3.65 -19.43
CA LYS A 134 -4.62 4.99 -18.91
C LYS A 134 -3.53 4.93 -17.83
N LEU A 135 -3.57 3.93 -16.95
CA LEU A 135 -2.54 3.74 -15.91
C LEU A 135 -1.13 3.55 -16.48
N PHE A 136 -1.00 3.09 -17.73
CA PHE A 136 0.29 2.74 -18.34
C PHE A 136 0.64 3.55 -19.57
N GLN A 137 -0.31 4.25 -20.18
CA GLN A 137 0.00 5.33 -21.12
C GLN A 137 0.78 6.47 -20.44
N GLN A 138 0.68 6.59 -19.11
CA GLN A 138 1.50 7.50 -18.30
C GLN A 138 2.94 7.03 -18.08
N THR A 139 3.29 5.80 -18.44
CA THR A 139 4.69 5.41 -18.59
C THR A 139 5.09 5.69 -20.03
N PRO A 140 6.17 6.46 -20.30
CA PRO A 140 6.64 6.64 -21.66
C PRO A 140 7.16 5.29 -22.13
N THR A 141 6.27 4.50 -22.75
CA THR A 141 6.70 3.45 -23.65
C THR A 141 7.46 4.18 -24.75
N LYS A 142 8.79 4.02 -24.75
CA LYS A 142 9.54 4.15 -26.00
C LYS A 142 8.72 3.44 -27.08
N PRO A 143 8.47 4.07 -28.23
CA PRO A 143 7.80 3.36 -29.31
C PRO A 143 8.58 2.08 -29.54
N GLN A 144 7.91 0.93 -29.41
CA GLN A 144 8.41 -0.27 -30.06
C GLN A 144 8.34 0.05 -31.55
N GLU A 145 9.47 0.50 -32.08
CA GLU A 145 9.72 0.58 -33.50
C GLU A 145 9.35 -0.77 -34.13
N GLY A 146 8.46 -0.73 -35.12
CA GLY A 146 8.32 -1.83 -36.07
C GLY A 146 7.12 -2.76 -35.88
N GLN A 147 5.89 -2.23 -35.84
CA GLN A 147 4.77 -2.92 -36.51
C GLN A 147 4.06 -1.96 -37.46
N ASN A 148 4.78 -1.59 -38.51
CA ASN A 148 4.15 -1.09 -39.73
C ASN A 148 3.57 -2.28 -40.49
N THR A 149 2.47 -2.82 -40.00
CA THR A 149 1.57 -3.64 -40.80
C THR A 149 0.75 -2.68 -41.66
N ILE A 150 1.36 -2.18 -42.75
CA ILE A 150 0.61 -1.63 -43.88
C ILE A 150 0.30 -2.82 -44.79
N SER A 151 -0.71 -3.59 -44.40
CA SER A 151 -1.51 -4.36 -45.36
C SER A 151 -2.78 -3.58 -45.58
N GLN A 152 -2.82 -2.87 -46.71
CA GLN A 152 -3.98 -2.65 -47.59
C GLN A 152 -3.62 -1.50 -48.52
N ASP A 153 -3.09 -1.81 -49.70
CA ASP A 153 -3.40 -1.03 -50.88
C ASP A 153 -3.82 -1.97 -52.00
N LEU A 154 -5.05 -1.75 -52.46
CA LEU A 154 -5.72 -2.45 -53.54
C LEU A 154 -5.23 -1.85 -54.85
N GLY A 155 -4.59 -2.63 -55.70
CA GLY A 155 -4.07 -2.12 -56.96
C GLY A 155 -3.78 -3.19 -57.98
N VAL A 156 -4.82 -3.91 -58.39
CA VAL A 156 -4.80 -4.70 -59.63
C VAL A 156 -4.42 -3.76 -60.79
N THR A 157 -3.21 -3.89 -61.33
CA THR A 157 -2.96 -3.62 -62.75
C THR A 157 -2.05 -4.69 -63.32
N ASN A 158 -2.70 -5.72 -63.84
CA ASN A 158 -2.24 -6.55 -64.93
C ASN A 158 -2.08 -5.69 -66.20
N LYS A 159 -1.19 -6.13 -67.12
CA LYS A 159 -0.74 -5.52 -68.41
C LYS A 159 0.48 -4.61 -68.28
N LYS A 160 1.55 -4.79 -69.06
CA LYS A 160 1.61 -5.21 -70.47
C LYS A 160 3.05 -5.62 -70.85
N GLN A 161 3.13 -6.65 -71.70
CA GLN A 161 4.09 -6.91 -72.80
C GLN A 161 5.57 -6.61 -72.59
#